data_AF-A0A1F8TAZ2-F1
#
_entry.id   AF-A0A1F8TAZ2-F1
#
_cell.length_a   1.000
_cell.length_b   1.000
_cell.length_c   1.000
_cell.angle_alpha   90.00
_cell.angle_beta   90.00
_cell.angle_gamma   90.00
#
_symmetry.space_group_name_H-M   'P 1'
#
loop_
_entity.id
_entity.type
_entity.pdbx_description
1 polymer ?
#
loop_
_entity_poly.entity_id
_entity_poly.type
_entity_poly.pdbx_seq_one_letter_code
_entity_poly.pdbx_strand_id
1 'polypeptide(L)'
;MPEVDIAANYLHMKSVANQFLRECLGPQFTSTPEGHIQTDIAAACSLSGLMILQETVPDLPGTEPGIVILSDVHSRQNEVFEFMMRVVLSDGHELPGPWDNLAAIKQPMFECVEMTRRLAPKFYELCAAFSRPYYKFIAAFAGVKLVLAGASMGLLDPSKGKGLATYYVVAGSKTAPYPEALWPPESAATDGDTSLHL
;
A
#
# COMPACT_ATOMS: atom_id res chain seq x y z
N MET A 1 8.35 3.36 20.41
CA MET A 1 7.62 2.42 19.53
C MET A 1 8.47 1.18 19.35
N PRO A 2 7.91 -0.03 19.40
CA PRO A 2 8.66 -1.24 19.07
C PRO A 2 9.22 -1.13 17.65
N GLU A 3 10.46 -1.56 17.48
CA GLU A 3 11.16 -1.56 16.21
C GLU A 3 10.45 -2.51 15.23
N VAL A 4 10.28 -2.10 13.97
CA VAL A 4 9.64 -2.92 12.94
C VAL A 4 10.63 -3.98 12.50
N ASP A 5 10.41 -5.24 12.90
CA ASP A 5 11.20 -6.37 12.43
C ASP A 5 10.57 -6.96 11.16
N ILE A 6 10.94 -6.35 10.03
CA ILE A 6 10.49 -6.77 8.69
C ILE A 6 10.90 -8.22 8.40
N ALA A 7 12.09 -8.64 8.83
CA ALA A 7 12.64 -9.95 8.50
C ALA A 7 11.87 -11.05 9.23
N ALA A 8 11.65 -10.90 10.54
CA ALA A 8 10.89 -11.87 11.33
C ALA A 8 9.42 -11.99 10.88
N ASN A 9 8.84 -10.89 10.39
CA ASN A 9 7.43 -10.84 10.00
C ASN A 9 7.17 -11.04 8.50
N TYR A 10 8.21 -11.22 7.69
CA TYR A 10 8.12 -11.21 6.22
C TYR A 10 7.05 -12.18 5.67
N LEU A 11 7.05 -13.44 6.14
CA LEU A 11 6.09 -14.45 5.65
C LEU A 11 4.65 -14.13 6.04
N HIS A 12 4.44 -13.58 7.23
CA HIS A 12 3.11 -13.20 7.67
C HIS A 12 2.61 -11.97 6.90
N MET A 13 3.47 -10.95 6.71
CA MET A 13 3.14 -9.81 5.83
C MET A 13 2.82 -10.25 4.40
N LYS A 14 3.59 -11.20 3.84
CA LYS A 14 3.33 -11.80 2.52
C LYS A 14 1.95 -12.46 2.49
N SER A 15 1.57 -13.17 3.54
CA SER A 15 0.25 -13.81 3.65
C SER A 15 -0.89 -12.79 3.63
N VAL A 16 -0.81 -11.74 4.45
CA VAL A 16 -1.83 -10.68 4.50
C VAL A 16 -1.87 -9.90 3.19
N ALA A 17 -0.73 -9.58 2.59
CA ALA A 17 -0.68 -8.95 1.27
C ALA A 17 -1.39 -9.81 0.20
N ASN A 18 -1.19 -11.14 0.21
CA ASN A 18 -1.91 -12.04 -0.70
C ASN A 18 -3.42 -12.06 -0.44
N GLN A 19 -3.82 -12.00 0.83
CA GLN A 19 -5.23 -11.92 1.19
C GLN A 19 -5.85 -10.62 0.70
N PHE A 20 -5.17 -9.49 0.91
CA PHE A 20 -5.58 -8.19 0.40
C PHE A 20 -5.74 -8.18 -1.12
N LEU A 21 -4.77 -8.74 -1.86
CA LEU A 21 -4.87 -8.89 -3.32
C LEU A 21 -6.13 -9.67 -3.74
N ARG A 22 -6.43 -10.78 -3.08
CA ARG A 22 -7.58 -11.64 -3.45
C ARG A 22 -8.92 -11.04 -3.09
N GLU A 23 -9.02 -10.39 -1.93
CA GLU A 23 -10.30 -9.93 -1.41
C GLU A 23 -10.65 -8.53 -1.91
N CYS A 24 -9.67 -7.66 -2.12
CA CYS A 24 -9.92 -6.23 -2.28
C CYS A 24 -9.52 -5.66 -3.64
N LEU A 25 -8.73 -6.36 -4.45
CA LEU A 25 -8.16 -5.83 -5.71
C LEU A 25 -8.55 -6.72 -6.90
N GLY A 26 -8.40 -6.19 -8.12
CA GLY A 26 -8.84 -6.86 -9.35
C GLY A 26 -10.28 -6.49 -9.74
N PRO A 27 -11.02 -7.39 -10.41
CA PRO A 27 -12.34 -7.09 -10.98
C PRO A 27 -13.36 -6.47 -10.01
N GLN A 28 -13.34 -6.87 -8.74
CA GLN A 28 -14.24 -6.34 -7.71
C GLN A 28 -13.93 -4.89 -7.34
N PHE A 29 -12.69 -4.45 -7.53
CA PHE A 29 -12.29 -3.08 -7.25
C PHE A 29 -12.52 -2.16 -8.44
N THR A 30 -12.15 -2.64 -9.63
CA THR A 30 -12.20 -1.85 -10.87
C THR A 30 -13.56 -1.92 -11.56
N SER A 31 -14.41 -2.88 -11.18
CA SER A 31 -15.67 -3.22 -11.86
C SER A 31 -15.47 -3.57 -13.35
N THR A 32 -14.28 -4.06 -13.72
CA THR A 32 -13.95 -4.52 -15.07
C THR A 32 -13.72 -6.03 -15.07
N PRO A 33 -14.22 -6.79 -16.08
CA PRO A 33 -14.10 -8.26 -16.09
C PRO A 33 -12.67 -8.78 -15.95
N GLU A 34 -11.69 -8.08 -16.53
CA GLU A 34 -10.27 -8.47 -16.51
C GLU A 34 -9.45 -7.74 -15.43
N GLY A 35 -10.09 -6.93 -14.59
CA GLY A 35 -9.38 -6.00 -13.70
C GLY A 35 -8.76 -4.84 -14.47
N HIS A 36 -7.92 -4.06 -13.79
CA HIS A 36 -7.06 -3.07 -14.44
C HIS A 36 -5.79 -2.96 -13.61
N ILE A 37 -4.76 -3.70 -14.00
CA ILE A 37 -3.57 -3.92 -13.18
C ILE A 37 -2.87 -2.62 -12.76
N GLN A 38 -2.90 -1.59 -13.61
CA GLN A 38 -2.37 -0.27 -13.27
C GLN A 38 -3.19 0.37 -12.14
N THR A 39 -4.52 0.25 -12.16
CA THR A 39 -5.36 0.71 -11.05
C THR A 39 -5.06 -0.07 -9.77
N ASP A 40 -4.91 -1.39 -9.86
CA ASP A 40 -4.67 -2.21 -8.67
C ASP A 40 -3.29 -1.91 -8.03
N ILE A 41 -2.24 -1.74 -8.85
CA ILE A 41 -0.91 -1.29 -8.38
C ILE A 41 -1.01 0.09 -7.74
N ALA A 42 -1.65 1.04 -8.43
CA ALA A 42 -1.81 2.40 -7.93
C ALA A 42 -2.56 2.41 -6.59
N ALA A 43 -3.63 1.64 -6.45
CA ALA A 43 -4.44 1.59 -5.25
C ALA A 43 -3.70 0.98 -4.05
N ALA A 44 -2.98 -0.13 -4.25
CA ALA A 44 -2.16 -0.74 -3.21
C ALA A 44 -1.03 0.21 -2.76
N CYS A 45 -0.33 0.84 -3.70
CA CYS A 45 0.76 1.77 -3.40
C CYS A 45 0.26 3.08 -2.77
N SER A 46 -0.90 3.58 -3.19
CA SER A 46 -1.58 4.71 -2.54
C SER A 46 -1.91 4.43 -1.08
N LEU A 47 -2.35 3.21 -0.73
CA LEU A 47 -2.54 2.84 0.68
C LEU A 47 -1.25 2.85 1.47
N SER A 48 -0.15 2.34 0.90
CA SER A 48 1.17 2.44 1.54
C SER A 48 1.54 3.90 1.80
N GLY A 49 1.32 4.77 0.81
CA GLY A 49 1.51 6.21 0.96
C GLY A 49 0.63 6.81 2.07
N LEU A 50 -0.65 6.46 2.09
CA LEU A 50 -1.58 6.92 3.12
C LEU A 50 -1.13 6.53 4.53
N MET A 51 -0.55 5.33 4.71
CA MET A 51 -0.02 4.91 6.01
C MET A 51 1.16 5.79 6.43
N ILE A 52 2.04 6.15 5.50
CA ILE A 52 3.13 7.10 5.76
C ILE A 52 2.57 8.46 6.20
N LEU A 53 1.56 8.97 5.49
CA LEU A 53 0.95 10.26 5.78
C LEU A 53 0.34 10.29 7.19
N GLN A 54 -0.43 9.27 7.56
CA GLN A 54 -1.05 9.17 8.89
C GLN A 54 -0.04 8.99 10.03
N GLU A 55 1.11 8.37 9.77
CA GLU A 55 2.22 8.30 10.74
C GLU A 55 2.93 9.63 10.98
N THR A 56 2.85 10.57 10.03
CA THR A 56 3.64 11.82 10.06
C THR A 56 2.79 13.07 10.29
N VAL A 57 1.51 13.04 9.95
CA VAL A 57 0.63 14.22 10.01
C VAL A 57 -0.49 13.95 11.02
N PRO A 58 -0.46 14.58 12.22
CA PRO A 58 -1.42 14.28 13.29
C PRO A 58 -2.83 14.85 13.05
N ASP A 59 -2.98 15.95 12.30
CA ASP A 59 -4.26 16.68 12.15
C ASP A 59 -4.92 16.50 10.77
N LEU A 60 -5.02 15.25 10.30
CA LEU A 60 -5.68 14.94 9.03
C LEU A 60 -7.21 15.14 8.98
N PRO A 61 -8.00 14.86 10.05
CA PRO A 61 -9.47 14.92 9.97
C PRO A 61 -10.08 16.27 9.55
N GLY A 62 -9.35 17.37 9.77
CA GLY A 62 -9.80 18.73 9.42
C GLY A 62 -9.42 19.18 8.00
N THR A 63 -8.75 18.34 7.23
CA THR A 63 -8.22 18.70 5.92
C THR A 63 -9.20 18.33 4.80
N GLU A 64 -9.38 19.22 3.81
CA GLU A 64 -10.21 18.92 2.64
C GLU A 64 -9.61 17.71 1.87
N PRO A 65 -10.39 16.64 1.61
CA PRO A 65 -9.88 15.48 0.89
C PRO A 65 -9.38 15.83 -0.52
N GLY A 66 -8.27 15.20 -0.93
CA GLY A 66 -7.70 15.36 -2.27
C GLY A 66 -6.66 16.48 -2.39
N ILE A 67 -6.55 17.38 -1.41
CA ILE A 67 -5.53 18.44 -1.45
C ILE A 67 -4.13 17.87 -1.16
N VAL A 68 -3.10 18.59 -1.62
CA VAL A 68 -1.71 18.23 -1.36
C VAL A 68 -1.27 18.71 0.03
N ILE A 69 -0.69 17.81 0.81
CA ILE A 69 -0.12 18.08 2.14
C ILE A 69 1.41 18.17 2.04
N LEU A 70 1.96 19.31 2.45
CA LEU A 70 3.40 19.53 2.53
C LEU A 70 3.93 19.02 3.88
N SER A 71 4.41 17.78 3.88
CA SER A 71 4.96 17.07 5.05
C SER A 71 6.39 16.58 4.84
N ASP A 72 7.16 16.37 5.91
CA ASP A 72 8.44 15.66 5.81
C ASP A 72 8.19 14.15 5.95
N VAL A 73 8.10 13.47 4.81
CA VAL A 73 7.82 12.02 4.70
C VAL A 73 8.96 11.27 4.01
N HIS A 74 10.05 11.95 3.66
CA HIS A 74 11.04 11.39 2.75
C HIS A 74 11.74 10.16 3.33
N SER A 75 12.11 10.20 4.62
CA SER A 75 12.70 9.05 5.31
C SER A 75 11.78 7.82 5.28
N ARG A 76 10.48 8.02 5.53
CA ARG A 76 9.48 6.95 5.52
C ARG A 76 9.19 6.41 4.12
N GLN A 77 9.20 7.26 3.10
CA GLN A 77 9.12 6.83 1.70
C GLN A 77 10.33 5.95 1.34
N ASN A 78 11.54 6.37 1.73
CA ASN A 78 12.76 5.60 1.45
C ASN A 78 12.74 4.23 2.13
N GLU A 79 12.28 4.13 3.38
CA GLU A 79 12.08 2.83 4.07
C GLU A 79 11.20 1.87 3.23
N VAL A 80 10.09 2.39 2.69
CA VAL A 80 9.18 1.60 1.84
C VAL A 80 9.83 1.26 0.50
N PHE A 81 10.55 2.18 -0.14
CA PHE A 81 11.23 1.90 -1.41
C PHE A 81 12.33 0.84 -1.27
N GLU A 82 13.12 0.90 -0.21
CA GLU A 82 14.10 -0.14 0.12
C GLU A 82 13.42 -1.50 0.33
N PHE A 83 12.30 -1.53 1.04
CA PHE A 83 11.51 -2.74 1.22
C PHE A 83 11.01 -3.29 -0.13
N MET A 84 10.44 -2.44 -0.98
CA MET A 84 9.94 -2.83 -2.30
C MET A 84 11.05 -3.44 -3.18
N MET A 85 12.25 -2.85 -3.17
CA MET A 85 13.42 -3.41 -3.86
C MET A 85 13.81 -4.78 -3.31
N ARG A 86 13.84 -4.94 -1.98
CA ARG A 86 14.16 -6.23 -1.34
C ARG A 86 13.12 -7.30 -1.68
N VAL A 87 11.84 -6.96 -1.77
CA VAL A 87 10.78 -7.90 -2.18
C VAL A 87 11.06 -8.42 -3.59
N VAL A 88 11.35 -7.53 -4.55
CA VAL A 88 11.68 -7.94 -5.93
C VAL A 88 12.86 -8.90 -5.98
N LEU A 89 13.95 -8.57 -5.27
CA LEU A 89 15.14 -9.42 -5.21
C LEU A 89 14.86 -10.77 -4.54
N SER A 90 14.04 -10.79 -3.48
CA SER A 90 13.73 -12.00 -2.71
C SER A 90 12.87 -13.01 -3.47
N ASP A 91 11.99 -12.56 -4.38
CA ASP A 91 11.22 -13.44 -5.24
C ASP A 91 12.04 -13.90 -6.47
N GLY A 92 13.35 -13.64 -6.51
CA GLY A 92 14.27 -14.12 -7.55
C GLY A 92 14.15 -13.40 -8.89
N HIS A 93 13.48 -12.25 -8.91
CA HIS A 93 13.28 -11.46 -10.11
C HIS A 93 14.28 -10.29 -10.18
N GLU A 94 14.91 -10.12 -11.33
CA GLU A 94 15.52 -8.84 -11.70
C GLU A 94 14.55 -8.10 -12.62
N LEU A 95 13.90 -7.05 -12.11
CA LEU A 95 13.06 -6.20 -12.97
C LEU A 95 13.96 -5.15 -13.65
N PRO A 96 14.12 -5.17 -14.98
CA PRO A 96 14.99 -4.23 -15.69
C PRO A 96 14.46 -2.79 -15.62
N GLY A 97 15.36 -1.80 -15.73
CA GLY A 97 15.04 -0.37 -15.74
C GLY A 97 14.95 0.28 -14.34
N PRO A 98 14.86 1.62 -14.24
CA PRO A 98 14.87 2.30 -12.96
C PRO A 98 13.47 2.38 -12.33
N TRP A 99 13.39 2.68 -11.03
CA TRP A 99 12.14 2.81 -10.26
C TRP A 99 11.46 4.17 -10.41
N ASP A 100 12.13 5.12 -11.05
CA ASP A 100 11.71 6.51 -11.25
C ASP A 100 11.22 6.79 -12.69
N ASN A 101 10.91 5.74 -13.46
CA ASN A 101 10.40 5.91 -14.82
C ASN A 101 8.92 6.36 -14.83
N LEU A 102 8.72 7.68 -14.74
CA LEU A 102 7.40 8.32 -14.73
C LEU A 102 6.78 8.46 -16.13
N ALA A 103 7.53 8.16 -17.21
CA ALA A 103 7.17 8.51 -18.59
C ALA A 103 6.02 7.67 -19.20
N ALA A 104 5.39 6.79 -18.43
CA ALA A 104 4.44 5.82 -18.97
C ALA A 104 3.23 5.50 -18.08
N ILE A 105 2.86 6.43 -17.21
CA ILE A 105 1.67 6.34 -16.37
C ILE A 105 0.43 6.48 -17.27
N LYS A 106 -0.11 5.37 -17.78
CA LYS A 106 -1.52 5.34 -18.20
C LYS A 106 -2.35 5.42 -16.93
N GLN A 107 -3.23 6.42 -16.88
CA GLN A 107 -3.96 6.84 -15.69
C GLN A 107 -4.74 5.66 -15.09
N PRO A 108 -4.60 5.37 -13.79
CA PRO A 108 -5.55 4.55 -13.06
C PRO A 108 -6.98 5.02 -13.30
N MET A 109 -7.92 4.10 -13.13
CA MET A 109 -9.35 4.38 -13.32
C MET A 109 -9.92 5.33 -12.26
N PHE A 110 -9.25 5.48 -11.14
CA PHE A 110 -9.69 6.29 -10.00
C PHE A 110 -8.56 7.17 -9.51
N GLU A 111 -8.92 8.33 -8.98
CA GLU A 111 -8.00 9.23 -8.30
C GLU A 111 -7.43 8.59 -7.02
N CYS A 112 -6.22 9.02 -6.62
CA CYS A 112 -5.54 8.50 -5.43
C CYS A 112 -6.43 8.49 -4.18
N VAL A 113 -7.08 9.62 -3.91
CA VAL A 113 -7.93 9.82 -2.73
C VAL A 113 -9.14 8.87 -2.73
N GLU A 114 -9.68 8.56 -3.90
CA GLU A 114 -10.82 7.65 -4.06
C GLU A 114 -10.40 6.19 -3.89
N MET A 115 -9.23 5.81 -4.44
CA MET A 115 -8.67 4.47 -4.24
C MET A 115 -8.46 4.17 -2.76
N THR A 116 -7.87 5.12 -2.02
CA THR A 116 -7.64 4.95 -0.58
C THR A 116 -8.95 4.91 0.21
N ARG A 117 -9.94 5.74 -0.13
CA ARG A 117 -11.25 5.74 0.54
C ARG A 117 -11.94 4.38 0.46
N ARG A 118 -11.91 3.76 -0.71
CA ARG A 118 -12.57 2.48 -0.96
C ARG A 118 -11.90 1.30 -0.25
N LEU A 119 -10.57 1.32 -0.16
CA LEU A 119 -9.82 0.15 0.28
C LEU A 119 -9.38 0.19 1.74
N ALA A 120 -9.14 1.39 2.30
CA ALA A 120 -8.56 1.54 3.62
C ALA A 120 -9.34 0.80 4.73
N PRO A 121 -10.69 0.89 4.82
CA PRO A 121 -11.43 0.19 5.87
C PRO A 121 -11.17 -1.32 5.87
N LYS A 122 -11.30 -1.97 4.71
CA LYS A 122 -11.08 -3.41 4.60
C LYS A 122 -9.62 -3.79 4.80
N PHE A 123 -8.71 -2.96 4.31
CA PHE A 123 -7.27 -3.15 4.53
C PHE A 123 -6.90 -3.13 6.02
N TYR A 124 -7.51 -2.24 6.82
CA TYR A 124 -7.30 -2.20 8.26
C TYR A 124 -7.79 -3.45 8.98
N GLU A 125 -8.97 -3.98 8.58
CA GLU A 125 -9.47 -5.25 9.11
C GLU A 125 -8.48 -6.39 8.84
N LEU A 126 -7.95 -6.48 7.62
CA LEU A 126 -6.98 -7.51 7.23
C LEU A 126 -5.65 -7.40 7.99
N CYS A 127 -5.23 -6.17 8.32
CA CYS A 127 -3.97 -5.95 9.01
C CYS A 127 -4.11 -5.95 10.55
N ALA A 128 -5.29 -6.20 11.11
CA ALA A 128 -5.56 -6.05 12.55
C ALA A 128 -4.63 -6.86 13.48
N ALA A 129 -4.01 -7.94 12.98
CA ALA A 129 -3.03 -8.73 13.72
C ALA A 129 -1.62 -8.09 13.80
N PHE A 130 -1.40 -6.98 13.08
CA PHE A 130 -0.14 -6.25 13.03
C PHE A 130 -0.25 -4.91 13.74
N SER A 131 0.88 -4.40 14.23
CA SER A 131 0.94 -2.99 14.63
C SER A 131 0.93 -2.09 13.39
N ARG A 132 0.33 -0.90 13.52
CA ARG A 132 0.18 0.07 12.42
C ARG A 132 1.46 0.34 11.60
N PRO A 133 2.67 0.40 12.18
CA PRO A 133 3.90 0.61 11.40
C PRO A 133 4.15 -0.42 10.29
N TYR A 134 3.60 -1.64 10.39
CA TYR A 134 3.70 -2.67 9.36
C TYR A 134 2.78 -2.43 8.16
N TYR A 135 1.71 -1.64 8.32
CA TYR A 135 0.65 -1.51 7.33
C TYR A 135 1.19 -0.95 6.00
N LYS A 136 2.10 0.03 6.05
CA LYS A 136 2.76 0.57 4.85
C LYS A 136 3.49 -0.52 4.06
N PHE A 137 4.22 -1.41 4.75
CA PHE A 137 4.96 -2.49 4.11
C PHE A 137 4.03 -3.55 3.52
N ILE A 138 2.94 -3.92 4.22
CA ILE A 138 1.96 -4.89 3.71
C ILE A 138 1.30 -4.38 2.42
N ALA A 139 0.88 -3.11 2.40
CA ALA A 139 0.30 -2.49 1.20
C ALA A 139 1.31 -2.41 0.04
N ALA A 140 2.54 -1.98 0.32
CA ALA A 140 3.62 -1.94 -0.67
C ALA A 140 3.95 -3.33 -1.23
N PHE A 141 3.92 -4.36 -0.38
CA PHE A 141 4.15 -5.75 -0.78
C PHE A 141 3.10 -6.18 -1.82
N ALA A 142 1.82 -5.92 -1.56
CA ALA A 142 0.74 -6.20 -2.52
C ALA A 142 0.99 -5.50 -3.87
N GLY A 143 1.36 -4.21 -3.84
CA GLY A 143 1.70 -3.45 -5.06
C GLY A 143 2.85 -4.07 -5.85
N VAL A 144 3.96 -4.42 -5.20
CA VAL A 144 5.12 -5.06 -5.85
C VAL A 144 4.75 -6.42 -6.44
N LYS A 145 3.92 -7.21 -5.75
CA LYS A 145 3.45 -8.50 -6.27
C LYS A 145 2.64 -8.35 -7.55
N LEU A 146 1.81 -7.31 -7.66
CA LEU A 146 1.08 -7.01 -8.90
C LEU A 146 2.03 -6.60 -10.03
N VAL A 147 3.07 -5.81 -9.74
CA VAL A 147 4.11 -5.48 -10.73
C VAL A 147 4.79 -6.75 -11.25
N LEU A 148 5.21 -7.65 -10.35
CA LEU A 148 5.85 -8.92 -10.69
C LEU A 148 4.91 -9.83 -11.49
N ALA A 149 3.65 -9.97 -11.05
CA ALA A 149 2.65 -10.76 -11.77
C ALA A 149 2.38 -10.19 -13.16
N GLY A 150 2.14 -8.88 -13.27
CA GLY A 150 1.90 -8.19 -14.54
C GLY A 150 3.05 -8.32 -15.52
N ALA A 151 4.30 -8.23 -15.04
CA ALA A 151 5.49 -8.48 -15.81
C ALA A 151 5.56 -9.92 -16.32
N SER A 152 5.39 -10.90 -15.43
CA SER A 152 5.46 -12.33 -15.77
C SER A 152 4.38 -12.77 -16.77
N MET A 153 3.21 -12.13 -16.73
CA MET A 153 2.07 -12.41 -17.60
C MET A 153 2.09 -11.60 -18.91
N GLY A 154 3.08 -10.71 -19.11
CA GLY A 154 3.14 -9.83 -20.28
C GLY A 154 2.04 -8.77 -20.34
N LEU A 155 1.36 -8.49 -19.22
CA LEU A 155 0.29 -7.49 -19.11
C LEU A 155 0.80 -6.08 -18.87
N LEU A 156 2.02 -5.97 -18.32
CA LEU A 156 2.60 -4.71 -17.89
C LEU A 156 4.11 -4.70 -18.16
N ASP A 157 4.59 -3.62 -18.76
CA ASP A 157 6.03 -3.37 -18.83
C ASP A 157 6.58 -3.16 -17.41
N PRO A 158 7.63 -3.90 -17.00
CA PRO A 158 8.15 -3.83 -15.63
C PRO A 158 8.62 -2.45 -15.19
N SER A 159 9.22 -1.66 -16.10
CA SER A 159 9.67 -0.31 -15.78
C SER A 159 8.49 0.62 -15.51
N LYS A 160 7.42 0.47 -16.29
CA LYS A 160 6.17 1.21 -16.08
C LYS A 160 5.51 0.82 -14.77
N GLY A 161 5.47 -0.48 -14.45
CA GLY A 161 4.91 -0.97 -13.19
C GLY A 161 5.66 -0.43 -11.97
N LYS A 162 7.00 -0.41 -12.01
CA LYS A 162 7.81 0.18 -10.94
C LYS A 162 7.58 1.68 -10.80
N GLY A 163 7.62 2.43 -11.89
CA GLY A 163 7.36 3.88 -11.87
C GLY A 163 5.97 4.21 -11.30
N LEU A 164 4.96 3.42 -11.68
CA LEU A 164 3.60 3.54 -11.16
C LEU A 164 3.53 3.28 -9.65
N ALA A 165 4.15 2.19 -9.19
CA ALA A 165 4.19 1.84 -7.78
C ALA A 165 4.88 2.94 -6.95
N THR A 166 6.05 3.41 -7.37
CA THR A 166 6.78 4.51 -6.71
C THR A 166 5.95 5.78 -6.67
N TYR A 167 5.36 6.18 -7.81
CA TYR A 167 4.56 7.39 -7.91
C TYR A 167 3.38 7.37 -6.93
N TYR A 168 2.65 6.25 -6.83
CA TYR A 168 1.46 6.19 -5.98
C TYR A 168 1.77 6.03 -4.49
N VAL A 169 2.94 5.51 -4.11
CA VAL A 169 3.44 5.68 -2.72
C VAL A 169 3.63 7.16 -2.40
N VAL A 170 4.28 7.91 -3.30
CA VAL A 170 4.48 9.36 -3.12
C VAL A 170 3.13 10.09 -3.07
N ALA A 171 2.26 9.86 -4.05
CA ALA A 171 0.95 10.50 -4.11
C ALA A 171 0.12 10.21 -2.84
N GLY A 172 0.01 8.94 -2.43
CA GLY A 172 -0.72 8.58 -1.21
C GLY A 172 -0.14 9.24 0.06
N SER A 173 1.18 9.43 0.11
CA SER A 173 1.84 10.09 1.25
C SER A 173 1.72 11.62 1.27
N LYS A 174 1.05 12.19 0.27
CA LYS A 174 0.91 13.63 0.05
C LYS A 174 -0.53 14.08 -0.20
N THR A 175 -1.48 13.16 -0.32
CA THR A 175 -2.88 13.49 -0.61
C THR A 175 -3.71 13.35 0.65
N ALA A 176 -4.40 14.43 1.04
CA ALA A 176 -5.33 14.42 2.16
C ALA A 176 -6.42 13.34 1.94
N PRO A 177 -6.59 12.39 2.88
CA PRO A 177 -7.57 11.33 2.72
C PRO A 177 -8.99 11.82 3.00
N TYR A 178 -9.97 11.03 2.56
CA TYR A 178 -11.31 11.11 3.13
C TYR A 178 -11.30 10.63 4.60
N PRO A 179 -12.19 11.15 5.47
CA PRO A 179 -12.28 10.73 6.87
C PRO A 179 -12.44 9.21 7.05
N GLU A 180 -13.17 8.54 6.16
CA GLU A 180 -13.40 7.09 6.19
C GLU A 180 -12.12 6.28 5.92
N ALA A 181 -11.11 6.91 5.31
CA ALA A 181 -9.82 6.26 5.08
C ALA A 181 -8.86 6.45 6.25
N LEU A 182 -9.22 7.22 7.28
CA LEU A 182 -8.36 7.39 8.45
C LEU A 182 -8.32 6.13 9.32
N TRP A 183 -7.25 5.98 10.10
CA TRP A 183 -7.11 4.88 11.04
C TRP A 183 -8.32 4.81 11.96
N PRO A 184 -8.82 3.60 12.25
CA PRO A 184 -9.80 3.44 13.31
C PRO A 184 -9.19 3.92 14.64
N PRO A 185 -9.96 4.47 15.58
CA PRO A 185 -9.46 4.82 16.91
C PRO A 185 -8.77 3.62 17.57
N GLU A 186 -7.70 3.85 18.35
CA GLU A 186 -6.96 2.76 19.02
C GLU A 186 -7.80 1.97 20.03
N SER A 187 -9.00 2.45 20.40
CA SER A 187 -9.88 1.88 21.41
C SER A 187 -10.81 0.74 20.94
N ALA A 188 -10.49 0.04 19.84
CA ALA A 188 -11.32 -1.06 19.33
C ALA A 188 -10.69 -2.46 19.46
N ALA A 189 -9.50 -2.59 20.07
CA ALA A 189 -8.72 -3.83 20.02
C ALA A 189 -8.45 -4.51 21.38
N THR A 190 -9.13 -4.14 22.47
CA THR A 190 -8.84 -4.68 23.83
C THR A 190 -10.03 -5.30 24.57
N ASP A 191 -11.05 -5.80 23.87
CA ASP A 191 -12.08 -6.68 24.47
C ASP A 191 -11.98 -8.13 23.93
N GLY A 192 -10.75 -8.56 23.61
CA GLY A 192 -10.41 -9.96 23.34
C GLY A 192 -9.60 -10.52 24.49
N ASP A 193 -10.30 -11.00 25.51
CA ASP A 193 -9.82 -11.71 26.69
C ASP A 193 -8.55 -12.55 26.43
N THR A 194 -7.41 -12.04 26.90
CA THR A 194 -6.16 -12.80 27.06
C THR A 194 -6.33 -13.78 28.23
N SER A 195 -6.96 -14.91 27.95
CA SER A 195 -6.92 -16.10 28.80
C SER A 195 -6.48 -17.31 27.98
N LEU A 196 -5.20 -17.32 27.62
CA LEU A 196 -4.45 -18.55 27.39
C LEU A 196 -3.27 -18.56 28.37
N HIS A 197 -3.60 -18.95 29.60
CA HIS A 197 -2.64 -19.57 30.50
C HIS A 197 -2.61 -21.08 30.19
N LEU A 198 -1.38 -21.61 30.13
CA LEU A 198 -0.93 -23.01 29.99
C LEU A 198 -0.65 -23.49 28.56
#